data_AF-A4C6I9-F1
#
_entry.id   AF-A4C6I9-F1
#
_cell.length_a   1.000
_cell.length_b   1.000
_cell.length_c   1.000
_cell.angle_alpha   90.00
_cell.angle_beta   90.00
_cell.angle_gamma   90.00
#
_symmetry.space_group_name_H-M   'P 1'
#
loop_
_entity.id
_entity.type
_entity.pdbx_description
1 polymer ?
#
loop_
_entity_poly.entity_id
_entity_poly.type
_entity_poly.pdbx_seq_one_letter_code
_entity_poly.pdbx_strand_id
1 'polypeptide(L)'
;MIKKQNACLLFFCSGFFLQSCQSPQQTSLQSGVAYNYSLQQWQSMAQSAAIIYRNAGLTLTAELKFKDDQWGKKYYFDKISLTAPLDEYRVDLLNPDLTNKFICSWRCERIDEPRYDKLIGYYTHFAFFYQALKPELLSFYSNLIETEDNLINLEFSNDQLIIKLHKLQENSTSFATFSDFEEFVANQLFKPSGYFEASTQSTVLTNNNSASNVITSSEVVEVSTLNSALTPTAQTPVTVKVNDLICTYQENYFGKVLEIDADGSKALIGVKGQAKREQEGAILDLTAGYLIDQGGHFEYVEMDEMKVFSIVDIAHCDVIK
;
A
#
# COMPACT_ATOMS: atom_id res chain seq x y z
N MET A 1 -39.50 79.97 -22.78
CA MET A 1 -39.57 80.39 -21.35
C MET A 1 -39.46 79.12 -20.51
N ILE A 2 -38.24 78.70 -20.16
CA ILE A 2 -37.46 79.04 -18.95
C ILE A 2 -37.97 78.34 -17.67
N LYS A 3 -37.19 77.31 -17.29
CA LYS A 3 -36.73 76.86 -15.97
C LYS A 3 -37.74 76.59 -14.84
N LYS A 4 -37.62 75.38 -14.27
CA LYS A 4 -37.17 75.23 -12.87
C LYS A 4 -36.30 73.96 -12.73
N GLN A 5 -35.11 74.19 -12.20
CA GLN A 5 -34.08 73.22 -11.86
C GLN A 5 -34.38 72.68 -10.45
N ASN A 6 -34.34 71.36 -10.27
CA ASN A 6 -34.16 70.76 -8.96
C ASN A 6 -32.75 70.17 -8.91
N ALA A 7 -31.98 70.65 -7.95
CA ALA A 7 -30.58 70.34 -7.72
C ALA A 7 -30.42 68.89 -7.24
N CYS A 8 -29.64 68.11 -7.99
CA CYS A 8 -29.12 66.83 -7.53
C CYS A 8 -27.81 67.12 -6.78
N LEU A 9 -27.82 66.93 -5.46
CA LEU A 9 -26.68 67.14 -4.59
C LEU A 9 -25.66 66.01 -4.82
N LEU A 10 -24.59 66.33 -5.55
CA LEU A 10 -23.43 65.45 -5.75
C LEU A 10 -22.58 65.43 -4.47
N PHE A 11 -22.71 64.37 -3.68
CA PHE A 11 -21.67 64.01 -2.70
C PHE A 11 -20.54 63.28 -3.44
N PHE A 12 -19.56 64.04 -3.91
CA PHE A 12 -18.25 63.52 -4.31
C PHE A 12 -17.49 63.11 -3.03
N CYS A 13 -17.66 61.86 -2.62
CA CYS A 13 -16.73 61.23 -1.69
C CYS A 13 -15.56 60.69 -2.52
N SER A 14 -14.56 61.55 -2.76
CA SER A 14 -13.26 61.18 -3.30
C SER A 14 -12.51 60.30 -2.30
N GLY A 15 -12.95 59.05 -2.19
CA GLY A 15 -12.19 57.98 -1.57
C GLY A 15 -11.04 57.61 -2.49
N PHE A 16 -9.87 58.17 -2.22
CA PHE A 16 -8.60 57.60 -2.68
C PHE A 16 -8.58 56.13 -2.26
N PHE A 17 -8.84 55.22 -3.21
CA PHE A 17 -8.45 53.84 -3.06
C PHE A 17 -6.93 53.83 -3.01
N LEU A 18 -6.39 53.94 -1.79
CA LEU A 18 -5.07 53.45 -1.46
C LEU A 18 -5.11 51.95 -1.79
N GLN A 19 -4.76 51.60 -3.03
CA GLN A 19 -4.37 50.25 -3.38
C GLN A 19 -3.16 49.95 -2.52
N SER A 20 -3.42 49.34 -1.37
CA SER A 20 -2.43 48.83 -0.45
C SER A 20 -1.54 47.89 -1.27
N CYS A 21 -0.27 48.28 -1.44
CA CYS A 21 0.78 47.39 -1.90
C CYS A 21 0.85 46.22 -0.92
N GLN A 22 0.08 45.16 -1.15
CA GLN A 22 0.23 43.90 -0.43
C GLN A 22 1.64 43.40 -0.75
N SER A 23 2.44 43.21 0.28
CA SER A 23 3.83 42.81 0.10
C SER A 23 3.86 41.38 -0.48
N PRO A 24 4.80 41.05 -1.38
CA PRO A 24 4.95 39.70 -1.94
C PRO A 24 5.05 38.58 -0.88
N GLN A 25 5.43 38.91 0.36
CA GLN A 25 5.51 37.97 1.49
C GLN A 25 4.13 37.54 2.02
N GLN A 26 3.10 38.38 1.93
CA GLN A 26 1.75 38.01 2.40
C GLN A 26 1.11 36.99 1.45
N THR A 27 1.39 37.07 0.16
CA THR A 27 0.79 36.19 -0.85
C THR A 27 1.42 34.80 -0.87
N SER A 28 2.74 34.67 -0.61
CA SER A 28 3.37 33.35 -0.44
C SER A 28 2.83 32.61 0.78
N LEU A 29 2.57 33.33 1.88
CA LEU A 29 1.98 32.75 3.10
C LEU A 29 0.59 32.16 2.84
N GLN A 30 -0.26 32.85 2.07
CA GLN A 30 -1.59 32.34 1.71
C GLN A 30 -1.54 31.02 0.94
N SER A 31 -0.58 30.89 0.01
CA SER A 31 -0.40 29.65 -0.76
C SER A 31 0.01 28.46 0.12
N GLY A 32 0.86 28.69 1.12
CA GLY A 32 1.24 27.68 2.10
C GLY A 32 0.08 27.26 3.01
N VAL A 33 -0.77 28.21 3.40
CA VAL A 33 -2.00 27.90 4.16
C VAL A 33 -2.96 27.03 3.34
N ALA A 34 -3.16 27.34 2.06
CA ALA A 34 -4.02 26.56 1.17
C ALA A 34 -3.49 25.13 0.95
N TYR A 35 -2.17 24.98 0.83
CA TYR A 35 -1.49 23.68 0.78
C TYR A 35 -1.77 22.86 2.05
N ASN A 36 -1.47 23.41 3.22
CA ASN A 36 -1.64 22.72 4.50
C ASN A 36 -3.09 22.32 4.76
N TYR A 37 -4.03 23.21 4.46
CA TYR A 37 -5.46 22.92 4.59
C TYR A 37 -5.89 21.74 3.68
N SER A 38 -5.47 21.75 2.42
CA SER A 38 -5.78 20.68 1.46
C SER A 38 -5.17 19.34 1.90
N LEU A 39 -3.94 19.38 2.45
CA LEU A 39 -3.21 18.19 2.90
C LEU A 39 -3.92 17.58 4.10
N GLN A 40 -4.27 18.40 5.09
CA GLN A 40 -5.00 17.97 6.26
C GLN A 40 -6.35 17.35 5.90
N GLN A 41 -7.08 17.93 4.94
CA GLN A 41 -8.36 17.37 4.49
C GLN A 41 -8.17 16.02 3.80
N TRP A 42 -7.17 15.86 2.93
CA TRP A 42 -6.87 14.57 2.31
C TRP A 42 -6.46 13.53 3.35
N GLN A 43 -5.53 13.86 4.25
CA GLN A 43 -5.11 12.98 5.33
C GLN A 43 -6.28 12.57 6.23
N SER A 44 -7.19 13.48 6.55
CA SER A 44 -8.38 13.16 7.34
C SER A 44 -9.29 12.16 6.63
N MET A 45 -9.54 12.32 5.33
CA MET A 45 -10.34 11.34 4.57
C MET A 45 -9.65 9.98 4.53
N ALA A 46 -8.35 9.98 4.26
CA ALA A 46 -7.56 8.75 4.23
C ALA A 46 -7.58 8.06 5.59
N GLN A 47 -7.38 8.77 6.70
CA GLN A 47 -7.38 8.22 8.06
C GLN A 47 -8.75 7.67 8.50
N SER A 48 -9.83 8.34 8.11
CA SER A 48 -11.19 7.87 8.42
C SER A 48 -11.58 6.65 7.61
N ALA A 49 -11.04 6.50 6.40
CA ALA A 49 -11.15 5.30 5.60
C ALA A 49 -9.98 4.34 5.89
N ALA A 50 -10.03 3.16 5.30
CA ALA A 50 -8.88 2.28 5.14
C ALA A 50 -8.18 1.78 6.42
N ILE A 51 -8.85 1.78 7.57
CA ILE A 51 -8.27 1.30 8.83
C ILE A 51 -7.84 -0.17 8.72
N ILE A 52 -8.72 -1.02 8.18
CA ILE A 52 -8.47 -2.45 8.03
C ILE A 52 -7.32 -2.69 7.06
N TYR A 53 -7.32 -1.99 5.92
CA TYR A 53 -6.28 -2.14 4.91
C TYR A 53 -4.90 -1.68 5.42
N ARG A 54 -4.85 -0.53 6.13
CA ARG A 54 -3.59 -0.04 6.72
C ARG A 54 -3.06 -0.96 7.82
N ASN A 55 -3.94 -1.46 8.68
CA ASN A 55 -3.53 -2.38 9.75
C ASN A 55 -2.98 -3.68 9.19
N ALA A 56 -3.46 -4.12 8.02
CA ALA A 56 -2.89 -5.24 7.27
C ALA A 56 -1.66 -4.87 6.42
N GLY A 57 -1.12 -3.65 6.57
CA GLY A 57 0.09 -3.21 5.88
C GLY A 57 -0.08 -2.99 4.37
N LEU A 58 -1.31 -2.87 3.86
CA LEU A 58 -1.50 -2.54 2.44
C LEU A 58 -0.98 -1.14 2.12
N THR A 59 -0.36 -1.03 0.95
CA THR A 59 0.01 0.24 0.33
C THR A 59 -0.66 0.31 -1.02
N LEU A 60 -1.50 1.33 -1.23
CA LEU A 60 -2.10 1.63 -2.52
C LEU A 60 -1.47 2.90 -3.05
N THR A 61 -0.64 2.79 -4.07
CA THR A 61 0.09 3.96 -4.60
C THR A 61 -0.53 4.47 -5.89
N ALA A 62 -0.36 5.76 -6.17
CA ALA A 62 -0.66 6.34 -7.48
C ALA A 62 0.32 7.46 -7.82
N GLU A 63 0.55 7.67 -9.13
CA GLU A 63 1.23 8.85 -9.65
C GLU A 63 0.24 10.02 -9.77
N LEU A 64 0.68 11.22 -9.41
CA LEU A 64 -0.10 12.44 -9.63
C LEU A 64 0.27 13.01 -11.01
N LYS A 65 -0.73 13.21 -11.88
CA LYS A 65 -0.50 13.76 -13.22
C LYS A 65 -1.29 15.02 -13.48
N PHE A 66 -0.79 15.81 -14.43
CA PHE A 66 -1.55 16.86 -15.08
C PHE A 66 -1.32 16.87 -16.59
N LYS A 67 -2.26 17.45 -17.32
CA LYS A 67 -2.09 17.82 -18.72
C LYS A 67 -2.64 19.21 -18.96
N ASP A 68 -1.95 19.98 -19.79
CA ASP A 68 -2.48 21.24 -20.27
C ASP A 68 -3.53 20.95 -21.35
N ASP A 69 -4.69 21.57 -21.24
CA ASP A 69 -5.74 21.57 -22.26
C ASP A 69 -6.17 23.02 -22.58
N GLN A 70 -7.10 23.18 -23.53
CA GLN A 70 -7.56 24.50 -23.97
C GLN A 70 -8.25 25.33 -22.87
N TRP A 71 -8.63 24.72 -21.75
CA TRP A 71 -9.35 25.33 -20.63
C TRP A 71 -8.50 25.45 -19.36
N GLY A 72 -7.28 24.91 -19.36
CA GLY A 72 -6.35 24.99 -18.25
C GLY A 72 -5.64 23.67 -17.98
N LYS A 73 -5.30 23.42 -16.71
CA LYS A 73 -4.68 22.16 -16.28
C LYS A 73 -5.76 21.16 -15.88
N LYS A 74 -5.77 19.99 -16.53
CA LYS A 74 -6.55 18.83 -16.09
C LYS A 74 -5.67 17.90 -15.26
N TYR A 75 -6.07 17.66 -14.01
CA TYR A 75 -5.42 16.77 -13.07
C TYR A 75 -6.04 15.37 -13.10
N TYR A 76 -5.27 14.33 -12.78
CA TYR A 76 -5.74 12.94 -12.68
C TYR A 76 -4.73 12.05 -11.94
N PHE A 77 -5.19 10.91 -11.44
CA PHE A 77 -4.33 9.83 -10.94
C PHE A 77 -3.91 8.91 -12.09
N ASP A 78 -2.68 8.39 -12.02
CA ASP A 78 -2.13 7.45 -12.99
C ASP A 78 -1.38 6.33 -12.28
N LYS A 79 -1.20 5.17 -12.94
CA LYS A 79 -0.51 3.98 -12.42
C LYS A 79 -0.89 3.62 -10.99
N ILE A 80 -2.19 3.60 -10.71
CA ILE A 80 -2.75 3.15 -9.42
C ILE A 80 -2.33 1.70 -9.23
N SER A 81 -1.71 1.34 -8.12
CA SER A 81 -1.16 -0.01 -7.92
C SER A 81 -1.09 -0.38 -6.46
N LEU A 82 -1.42 -1.63 -6.16
CA LEU A 82 -1.10 -2.27 -4.90
C LEU A 82 0.39 -2.63 -4.86
N THR A 83 0.99 -2.58 -3.66
CA THR A 83 2.36 -3.04 -3.33
C THR A 83 3.50 -2.46 -4.17
N ALA A 84 3.21 -1.38 -4.89
CA ALA A 84 4.21 -0.63 -5.62
C ALA A 84 5.14 0.12 -4.65
N PRO A 85 6.46 0.13 -4.91
CA PRO A 85 7.39 0.86 -4.04
C PRO A 85 7.07 2.35 -4.07
N LEU A 86 7.17 2.98 -2.91
CA LEU A 86 7.08 4.42 -2.79
C LEU A 86 8.36 5.08 -3.31
N ASP A 87 8.18 6.10 -4.13
CA ASP A 87 9.26 6.94 -4.66
C ASP A 87 8.82 8.41 -4.67
N GLU A 88 9.58 9.30 -5.30
CA GLU A 88 9.26 10.73 -5.38
C GLU A 88 8.06 11.06 -6.30
N TYR A 89 7.59 10.11 -7.12
CA TYR A 89 6.50 10.28 -8.09
C TYR A 89 5.19 9.62 -7.64
N ARG A 90 5.25 8.74 -6.65
CA ARG A 90 4.11 7.97 -6.15
C ARG A 90 3.71 8.36 -4.74
N VAL A 91 2.41 8.49 -4.52
CA VAL A 91 1.80 8.79 -3.22
C VAL A 91 1.04 7.57 -2.73
N ASP A 92 1.20 7.22 -1.45
CA ASP A 92 0.34 6.24 -0.78
C ASP A 92 -1.05 6.88 -0.54
N LEU A 93 -2.07 6.36 -1.19
CA LEU A 93 -3.45 6.80 -1.07
C LEU A 93 -4.07 6.38 0.27
N LEU A 94 -3.52 5.38 0.97
CA LEU A 94 -4.01 4.96 2.29
C LEU A 94 -3.34 5.75 3.42
N ASN A 95 -2.10 6.22 3.20
CA ASN A 95 -1.33 7.09 4.10
C ASN A 95 -0.67 8.25 3.34
N PRO A 96 -1.42 9.28 2.91
CA PRO A 96 -0.87 10.32 2.06
C PRO A 96 0.20 11.15 2.78
N ASP A 97 1.45 10.94 2.36
CA ASP A 97 2.60 11.81 2.61
C ASP A 97 3.06 12.46 1.31
N LEU A 98 3.03 13.79 1.30
CA LEU A 98 3.34 14.63 0.15
C LEU A 98 4.74 15.25 0.20
N THR A 99 5.53 14.89 1.21
CA THR A 99 6.89 15.39 1.39
C THR A 99 7.76 14.97 0.20
N ASN A 100 8.39 15.94 -0.46
CA ASN A 100 9.25 15.74 -1.63
C ASN A 100 8.59 14.96 -2.79
N LYS A 101 7.28 15.12 -2.96
CA LYS A 101 6.55 14.50 -4.08
C LYS A 101 6.44 15.41 -5.29
N PHE A 102 6.37 14.78 -6.46
CA PHE A 102 6.26 15.45 -7.75
C PHE A 102 4.94 15.14 -8.45
N ILE A 103 4.45 16.11 -9.21
CA ILE A 103 3.36 15.94 -10.18
C ILE A 103 3.94 16.06 -11.58
N CYS A 104 3.57 15.15 -12.48
CA CYS A 104 4.20 15.06 -13.79
C CYS A 104 3.22 15.23 -14.96
N SER A 105 3.73 15.86 -16.01
CA SER A 105 3.19 15.85 -17.37
C SER A 105 4.33 15.46 -18.31
N TRP A 106 4.60 16.25 -19.36
CA TRP A 106 5.87 16.20 -20.11
C TRP A 106 7.10 16.65 -19.29
N ARG A 107 6.86 17.29 -18.13
CA ARG A 107 7.86 17.63 -17.11
C ARG A 107 7.30 17.38 -15.71
N CYS A 108 8.16 17.20 -14.73
CA CYS A 108 7.79 17.03 -13.33
C CYS A 108 8.03 18.29 -12.52
N GLU A 109 7.10 18.60 -11.61
CA GLU A 109 7.12 19.79 -10.75
C GLU A 109 6.86 19.36 -9.31
N ARG A 110 7.56 19.95 -8.33
CA ARG A 110 7.29 19.71 -6.91
C ARG A 110 5.88 20.18 -6.56
N ILE A 111 5.13 19.36 -5.84
CA ILE A 111 3.71 19.64 -5.58
C ILE A 111 3.49 20.66 -4.46
N ASP A 112 4.48 20.80 -3.57
CA ASP A 112 4.50 21.67 -2.40
C ASP A 112 5.15 23.03 -2.67
N GLU A 113 5.83 23.19 -3.80
CA GLU A 113 6.54 24.42 -4.15
C GLU A 113 5.56 25.56 -4.52
N PRO A 114 5.65 26.73 -3.85
CA PRO A 114 4.87 27.91 -4.22
C PRO A 114 5.29 28.45 -5.58
N ARG A 115 4.31 28.70 -6.45
CA ARG A 115 4.47 29.25 -7.80
C ARG A 115 3.64 30.50 -7.94
N TYR A 116 4.08 31.43 -8.79
CA TYR A 116 3.36 32.66 -9.08
C TYR A 116 2.81 32.65 -10.50
N ASP A 117 1.52 32.90 -10.62
CA ASP A 117 0.85 33.18 -11.88
C ASP A 117 0.17 34.55 -11.83
N LYS A 118 0.13 35.24 -12.98
CA LYS A 118 -0.37 36.62 -13.05
C LYS A 118 -1.88 36.74 -12.78
N LEU A 119 -2.64 35.69 -13.06
CA LEU A 119 -4.10 35.68 -12.95
C LEU A 119 -4.55 35.17 -11.58
N ILE A 120 -3.91 34.10 -11.07
CA ILE A 120 -4.33 33.43 -9.83
C ILE A 120 -3.45 33.78 -8.62
N GLY A 121 -2.32 34.45 -8.81
CA GLY A 121 -1.40 34.80 -7.73
C GLY A 121 -0.49 33.62 -7.34
N TYR A 122 -0.12 33.57 -6.05
CA TYR A 122 0.70 32.47 -5.53
C TYR A 122 -0.14 31.21 -5.28
N TYR A 123 0.33 30.06 -5.75
CA TYR A 123 -0.34 28.77 -5.60
C TYR A 123 0.64 27.61 -5.47
N THR A 124 0.16 26.45 -5.06
CA THR A 124 0.91 25.18 -5.17
C THR A 124 0.17 24.23 -6.10
N HIS A 125 0.91 23.35 -6.77
CA HIS A 125 0.29 22.36 -7.64
C HIS A 125 -0.66 21.43 -6.87
N PHE A 126 -0.29 21.09 -5.64
CA PHE A 126 -1.12 20.25 -4.80
C PHE A 126 -2.47 20.89 -4.45
N ALA A 127 -2.52 22.18 -4.12
CA ALA A 127 -3.79 22.83 -3.79
C ALA A 127 -4.78 22.76 -4.98
N PHE A 128 -4.29 23.00 -6.21
CA PHE A 128 -5.12 22.88 -7.42
C PHE A 128 -5.51 21.43 -7.73
N PHE A 129 -4.57 20.49 -7.60
CA PHE A 129 -4.81 19.07 -7.79
C PHE A 129 -5.92 18.58 -6.84
N TYR A 130 -5.79 18.88 -5.55
CA TYR A 130 -6.75 18.49 -4.52
C TYR A 130 -8.13 19.08 -4.81
N GLN A 131 -8.24 20.38 -5.12
CA GLN A 131 -9.55 20.97 -5.43
C GLN A 131 -10.20 20.34 -6.67
N ALA A 132 -9.42 20.03 -7.70
CA ALA A 132 -9.93 19.42 -8.92
C ALA A 132 -10.41 17.97 -8.70
N LEU A 133 -9.68 17.18 -7.92
CA LEU A 133 -9.99 15.76 -7.69
C LEU A 133 -10.72 15.47 -6.37
N LYS A 134 -11.08 16.50 -5.60
CA LYS A 134 -11.81 16.33 -4.33
C LYS A 134 -13.07 15.46 -4.47
N PRO A 135 -13.93 15.60 -5.50
CA PRO A 135 -15.10 14.73 -5.65
C PRO A 135 -14.73 13.26 -5.87
N GLU A 136 -13.70 12.99 -6.66
CA GLU A 136 -13.21 11.64 -6.96
C GLU A 136 -12.59 11.00 -5.70
N LEU A 137 -11.76 11.75 -4.96
CA LEU A 137 -11.20 11.31 -3.68
C LEU A 137 -12.29 11.01 -2.64
N LEU A 138 -13.33 11.85 -2.56
CA LEU A 138 -14.45 11.61 -1.66
C LEU A 138 -15.19 10.32 -2.02
N SER A 139 -15.49 10.10 -3.30
CA SER A 139 -16.13 8.86 -3.76
C SER A 139 -15.28 7.64 -3.40
N PHE A 140 -13.98 7.70 -3.71
CA PHE A 140 -13.04 6.62 -3.43
C PHE A 140 -12.98 6.26 -1.93
N TYR A 141 -12.81 7.26 -1.05
CA TYR A 141 -12.75 6.99 0.39
C TYR A 141 -14.10 6.57 0.98
N SER A 142 -15.22 7.05 0.45
CA SER A 142 -16.55 6.56 0.85
C SER A 142 -16.76 5.10 0.47
N ASN A 143 -16.36 4.69 -0.74
CA ASN A 143 -16.46 3.30 -1.19
C ASN A 143 -15.56 2.37 -0.37
N LEU A 144 -14.36 2.85 0.02
CA LEU A 144 -13.49 2.12 0.94
C LEU A 144 -14.15 1.91 2.31
N ILE A 145 -14.76 2.94 2.90
CA ILE A 145 -15.48 2.83 4.18
C ILE A 145 -16.62 1.81 4.07
N GLU A 146 -17.44 1.89 3.03
CA GLU A 146 -18.53 0.93 2.81
C GLU A 146 -18.00 -0.51 2.68
N THR A 147 -16.87 -0.68 2.01
CA THR A 147 -16.22 -1.98 1.89
C THR A 147 -15.73 -2.49 3.24
N GLU A 148 -15.14 -1.63 4.08
CA GLU A 148 -14.72 -2.00 5.44
C GLU A 148 -15.90 -2.38 6.33
N ASP A 149 -16.98 -1.61 6.29
CA ASP A 149 -18.21 -1.92 7.03
C ASP A 149 -18.76 -3.29 6.61
N ASN A 150 -18.75 -3.59 5.31
CA ASN A 150 -19.15 -4.90 4.80
C ASN A 150 -18.22 -6.02 5.30
N LEU A 151 -16.90 -5.80 5.39
CA LEU A 151 -15.96 -6.79 5.92
C LEU A 151 -16.21 -7.06 7.41
N ILE A 152 -16.47 -6.03 8.20
CA ILE A 152 -16.79 -6.16 9.63
C ILE A 152 -18.08 -6.97 9.84
N ASN A 153 -19.07 -6.76 8.96
CA ASN A 153 -20.37 -7.43 9.05
C ASN A 153 -20.37 -8.90 8.62
N LEU A 154 -19.34 -9.37 7.90
CA LEU A 154 -19.29 -10.74 7.36
C LEU A 154 -18.84 -11.81 8.37
N GLU A 155 -18.73 -11.47 9.66
CA GLU A 155 -18.29 -12.37 10.75
C GLU A 155 -16.98 -13.12 10.43
N PHE A 156 -16.09 -12.54 9.60
CA PHE A 156 -14.77 -13.11 9.38
C PHE A 156 -14.02 -13.19 10.71
N SER A 157 -13.36 -14.33 10.96
CA SER A 157 -12.35 -14.33 12.02
C SER A 157 -11.23 -13.35 11.64
N ASN A 158 -10.56 -12.77 12.64
CA ASN A 158 -9.44 -11.86 12.40
C ASN A 158 -8.38 -12.50 11.48
N ASP A 159 -8.12 -13.79 11.67
CA ASP A 159 -7.18 -14.56 10.87
C ASP A 159 -7.64 -14.69 9.40
N GLN A 160 -8.92 -14.98 9.14
CA GLN A 160 -9.47 -15.05 7.78
C GLN A 160 -9.37 -13.71 7.04
N LEU A 161 -9.64 -12.61 7.75
CA LEU A 161 -9.52 -11.27 7.19
C LEU A 161 -8.07 -10.94 6.84
N ILE A 162 -7.12 -11.26 7.72
CA ILE A 162 -5.68 -11.07 7.47
C ILE A 162 -5.23 -11.87 6.24
N ILE A 163 -5.60 -13.15 6.13
CA ILE A 163 -5.28 -13.99 4.96
C ILE A 163 -5.81 -13.34 3.67
N LYS A 164 -7.08 -12.91 3.68
CA LYS A 164 -7.71 -12.29 2.51
C LYS A 164 -7.02 -10.98 2.11
N LEU A 165 -6.60 -10.17 3.08
CA LEU A 165 -5.90 -8.91 2.83
C LEU A 165 -4.48 -9.12 2.29
N HIS A 166 -3.75 -10.12 2.79
CA HIS A 166 -2.41 -10.43 2.29
C HIS A 166 -2.40 -10.95 0.87
N LYS A 167 -3.41 -11.72 0.45
CA LYS A 167 -3.57 -12.10 -0.96
C LYS A 167 -3.65 -10.91 -1.91
N LEU A 168 -4.20 -9.78 -1.46
CA LEU A 168 -4.23 -8.56 -2.26
C LEU A 168 -2.81 -8.03 -2.54
N GLN A 169 -1.86 -8.30 -1.65
CA GLN A 169 -0.47 -7.84 -1.75
C GLN A 169 0.39 -8.71 -2.68
N GLU A 170 0.12 -10.01 -2.74
CA GLU A 170 0.91 -10.97 -3.53
C GLU A 170 0.85 -10.73 -5.03
N ASN A 171 -0.27 -10.18 -5.52
CA ASN A 171 -0.44 -9.86 -6.93
C ASN A 171 -0.17 -8.37 -7.14
N SER A 172 1.02 -8.03 -7.65
CA SER A 172 1.35 -6.67 -8.07
C SER A 172 0.39 -6.24 -9.19
N THR A 173 -0.73 -5.62 -8.79
CA THR A 173 -1.84 -5.31 -9.69
C THR A 173 -1.90 -3.81 -9.87
N SER A 174 -1.93 -3.37 -11.14
CA SER A 174 -2.12 -1.98 -11.53
C SER A 174 -3.52 -1.79 -12.09
N PHE A 175 -4.09 -0.62 -11.81
CA PHE A 175 -5.47 -0.26 -12.10
C PHE A 175 -5.49 1.02 -12.93
N ALA A 176 -6.40 1.11 -13.91
CA ALA A 176 -6.55 2.31 -14.71
C ALA A 176 -7.37 3.37 -13.98
N THR A 177 -8.32 2.95 -13.14
CA THR A 177 -9.22 3.81 -12.36
C THR A 177 -9.40 3.31 -10.93
N PHE A 178 -9.95 4.16 -10.05
CA PHE A 178 -10.37 3.72 -8.71
C PHE A 178 -11.49 2.67 -8.76
N SER A 179 -12.39 2.76 -9.75
CA SER A 179 -13.44 1.75 -9.94
C SER A 179 -12.86 0.36 -10.22
N ASP A 180 -11.78 0.26 -11.00
CA ASP A 180 -11.15 -1.04 -11.29
C ASP A 180 -10.51 -1.63 -10.02
N PHE A 181 -9.91 -0.78 -9.18
CA PHE A 181 -9.37 -1.18 -7.88
C PHE A 181 -10.47 -1.65 -6.92
N GLU A 182 -11.56 -0.91 -6.82
CA GLU A 182 -12.71 -1.25 -5.96
C GLU A 182 -13.34 -2.57 -6.39
N GLU A 183 -13.55 -2.78 -7.69
CA GLU A 183 -14.05 -4.05 -8.23
C GLU A 183 -13.08 -5.20 -7.92
N PHE A 184 -11.77 -4.99 -8.07
CA PHE A 184 -10.77 -5.98 -7.72
C PHE A 184 -10.84 -6.36 -6.24
N VAL A 185 -10.85 -5.38 -5.33
CA VAL A 185 -10.92 -5.62 -3.88
C VAL A 185 -12.21 -6.35 -3.53
N ALA A 186 -13.36 -5.91 -4.05
CA ALA A 186 -14.64 -6.58 -3.81
C ALA A 186 -14.62 -8.03 -4.29
N ASN A 187 -14.06 -8.28 -5.47
CA ASN A 187 -13.94 -9.63 -6.02
C ASN A 187 -13.02 -10.52 -5.18
N GLN A 188 -11.89 -10.02 -4.68
CA GLN A 188 -10.95 -10.81 -3.90
C GLN A 188 -11.45 -11.07 -2.46
N LEU A 189 -12.08 -10.07 -1.84
CA LEU A 189 -12.50 -10.17 -0.46
C LEU A 189 -13.85 -10.89 -0.29
N PHE A 190 -14.83 -10.62 -1.15
CA PHE A 190 -16.20 -11.13 -0.97
C PHE A 190 -16.53 -12.38 -1.77
N LYS A 191 -15.75 -12.73 -2.79
CA LYS A 191 -15.90 -14.06 -3.38
C LYS A 191 -15.37 -15.11 -2.39
N PRO A 192 -16.10 -16.22 -2.18
CA PRO A 192 -15.60 -17.34 -1.40
C PRO A 192 -14.32 -17.84 -2.09
N SER A 193 -13.16 -17.53 -1.51
CA SER A 193 -11.87 -18.00 -2.00
C SER A 193 -10.87 -18.22 -0.86
N GLY A 194 -10.45 -19.47 -0.65
CA GLY A 194 -9.35 -19.85 0.26
C GLY A 194 -7.97 -19.49 -0.32
N TYR A 195 -6.94 -19.28 0.51
CA TYR A 195 -5.53 -19.06 0.15
C TYR A 195 -5.03 -19.97 -0.96
N PHE A 196 -5.38 -21.24 -0.88
CA PHE A 196 -4.92 -22.23 -1.83
C PHE A 196 -5.87 -22.48 -3.02
N GLU A 197 -6.86 -21.62 -3.24
CA GLU A 197 -7.68 -21.80 -4.44
C GLU A 197 -6.81 -21.72 -5.70
N ALA A 198 -6.97 -22.74 -6.56
CA ALA A 198 -6.31 -22.79 -7.84
C ALA A 198 -6.56 -21.48 -8.57
N SER A 199 -5.49 -20.68 -8.76
CA SER A 199 -5.59 -19.50 -9.61
C SER A 199 -6.06 -19.99 -10.97
N THR A 200 -7.34 -19.79 -11.25
CA THR A 200 -7.84 -19.88 -12.62
C THR A 200 -7.28 -18.63 -13.27
N GLN A 201 -6.01 -18.72 -13.69
CA GLN A 201 -5.37 -17.72 -14.52
C GLN A 201 -6.32 -17.50 -15.69
N SER A 202 -7.09 -16.41 -15.64
CA SER A 202 -7.78 -15.91 -16.81
C SER A 202 -6.68 -15.58 -17.79
N THR A 203 -6.48 -16.48 -18.74
CA THR A 203 -5.68 -16.24 -19.94
C THR A 203 -6.26 -15.03 -20.66
N VAL A 204 -5.82 -13.84 -20.27
CA VAL A 204 -5.89 -12.66 -21.12
C VAL A 204 -4.85 -12.91 -22.20
N LEU A 205 -5.34 -13.43 -23.33
CA LEU A 205 -4.59 -13.62 -24.58
C LEU A 205 -3.98 -12.28 -25.01
N THR A 206 -2.75 -12.03 -24.59
CA THR A 206 -1.87 -11.06 -25.23
C THR A 206 -1.05 -11.82 -26.26
N ASN A 207 -1.60 -11.88 -27.48
CA ASN A 207 -0.86 -12.32 -28.65
C ASN A 207 0.27 -11.34 -28.93
N ASN A 208 1.51 -11.69 -28.59
CA ASN A 208 2.69 -11.08 -29.19
C ASN A 208 3.73 -12.16 -29.49
N ASN A 209 3.82 -12.49 -30.78
CA ASN A 209 4.91 -13.22 -31.40
C ASN A 209 6.23 -12.51 -31.14
N SER A 210 7.25 -13.23 -30.68
CA SER A 210 8.65 -12.93 -31.04
C SER A 210 9.54 -14.16 -30.83
N ALA A 211 10.49 -14.27 -31.75
CA ALA A 211 11.24 -15.46 -32.12
C ALA A 211 12.29 -15.91 -31.10
N SER A 212 12.60 -17.21 -31.20
CA SER A 212 13.70 -17.93 -30.56
C SER A 212 15.08 -17.31 -30.79
N ASN A 213 15.99 -17.48 -29.83
CA ASN A 213 17.39 -17.75 -30.15
C ASN A 213 18.12 -18.63 -29.10
N VAL A 214 18.45 -19.83 -29.59
CA VAL A 214 19.53 -20.79 -29.35
C VAL A 214 20.75 -20.39 -28.48
N ILE A 215 20.98 -21.22 -27.44
CA ILE A 215 22.20 -21.89 -26.93
C ILE A 215 23.47 -21.04 -26.62
N THR A 216 23.97 -21.11 -25.38
CA THR A 216 25.26 -21.79 -25.06
C THR A 216 25.42 -22.09 -23.56
N SER A 217 25.85 -23.33 -23.32
CA SER A 217 26.22 -23.98 -22.08
C SER A 217 27.53 -23.42 -21.50
N SER A 218 27.49 -23.04 -20.22
CA SER A 218 28.69 -22.81 -19.41
C SER A 218 28.76 -23.82 -18.28
N GLU A 219 29.82 -24.60 -18.36
CA GLU A 219 30.37 -25.54 -17.40
C GLU A 219 30.71 -24.82 -16.09
N VAL A 220 30.11 -25.25 -14.97
CA VAL A 220 30.42 -24.73 -13.63
C VAL A 220 30.96 -25.86 -12.79
N VAL A 221 32.16 -25.61 -12.26
CA VAL A 221 32.99 -26.48 -11.44
C VAL A 221 32.29 -26.81 -10.12
N GLU A 222 32.14 -28.11 -9.87
CA GLU A 222 31.59 -28.68 -8.64
C GLU A 222 32.63 -28.60 -7.52
N VAL A 223 32.47 -27.64 -6.61
CA VAL A 223 33.26 -27.55 -5.37
C VAL A 223 32.53 -28.37 -4.30
N SER A 224 33.02 -29.58 -4.03
CA SER A 224 32.54 -30.41 -2.92
C SER A 224 32.90 -29.78 -1.57
N THR A 225 31.98 -29.00 -1.01
CA THR A 225 31.96 -28.71 0.43
C THR A 225 31.29 -29.88 1.13
N LEU A 226 32.08 -30.62 1.92
CA LEU A 226 31.61 -31.66 2.83
C LEU A 226 30.81 -31.00 3.98
N ASN A 227 29.54 -30.69 3.72
CA ASN A 227 28.56 -30.50 4.78
C ASN A 227 27.96 -31.87 5.05
N SER A 228 28.32 -32.47 6.19
CA SER A 228 27.60 -33.61 6.74
C SER A 228 26.17 -33.17 7.08
N ALA A 229 25.31 -33.15 6.07
CA ALA A 229 23.88 -33.06 6.24
C ALA A 229 23.47 -34.28 7.05
N LEU A 230 23.09 -34.06 8.31
CA LEU A 230 22.30 -35.01 9.07
C LEU A 230 21.09 -35.33 8.20
N THR A 231 21.08 -36.51 7.59
CA THR A 231 19.92 -37.03 6.87
C THR A 231 18.75 -36.98 7.85
N PRO A 232 17.69 -36.22 7.54
CA PRO A 232 16.52 -36.13 8.40
C PRO A 232 16.03 -37.55 8.65
N THR A 233 16.08 -37.98 9.91
CA THR A 233 15.51 -39.26 10.32
C THR A 233 14.06 -39.24 9.85
N ALA A 234 13.64 -40.23 9.06
CA ALA A 234 12.31 -40.26 8.44
C ALA A 234 11.23 -40.01 9.50
N GLN A 235 10.73 -38.79 9.56
CA GLN A 235 9.75 -38.38 10.56
C GLN A 235 8.39 -38.91 10.16
N THR A 236 7.68 -39.46 11.13
CA THR A 236 6.29 -39.86 10.97
C THR A 236 5.48 -38.64 10.53
N PRO A 237 4.68 -38.74 9.46
CA PRO A 237 3.89 -37.62 8.96
C PRO A 237 2.99 -37.10 10.08
N VAL A 238 3.25 -35.85 10.48
CA VAL A 238 2.47 -35.18 11.52
C VAL A 238 1.16 -34.72 10.89
N THR A 239 0.03 -35.07 11.51
CA THR A 239 -1.26 -34.53 11.09
C THR A 239 -1.39 -33.11 11.64
N VAL A 240 -1.35 -32.13 10.74
CA VAL A 240 -1.51 -30.70 11.04
C VAL A 240 -2.94 -30.27 10.72
N LYS A 241 -3.52 -29.41 11.56
CA LYS A 241 -4.86 -28.82 11.43
C LYS A 241 -4.79 -27.30 11.53
N VAL A 242 -5.81 -26.64 11.00
CA VAL A 242 -5.99 -25.19 11.17
C VAL A 242 -6.08 -24.85 12.67
N ASN A 243 -5.46 -23.75 13.06
CA ASN A 243 -5.23 -23.26 14.42
C ASN A 243 -4.19 -24.00 15.26
N ASP A 244 -3.55 -25.04 14.74
CA ASP A 244 -2.44 -25.69 15.45
C ASP A 244 -1.25 -24.74 15.58
N LEU A 245 -0.56 -24.80 16.72
CA LEU A 245 0.72 -24.14 16.93
C LEU A 245 1.83 -25.02 16.36
N ILE A 246 2.57 -24.51 15.39
CA ILE A 246 3.61 -25.27 14.70
C ILE A 246 4.94 -24.52 14.71
N CYS A 247 6.00 -25.28 14.48
CA CYS A 247 7.36 -24.81 14.26
C CYS A 247 7.90 -25.38 12.95
N THR A 248 8.79 -24.64 12.29
CA THR A 248 9.44 -25.06 11.04
C THR A 248 10.80 -25.70 11.32
N TYR A 249 11.17 -26.75 10.58
CA TYR A 249 12.49 -27.38 10.71
C TYR A 249 13.61 -26.49 10.19
N GLN A 250 13.50 -25.89 9.01
CA GLN A 250 14.64 -25.20 8.39
C GLN A 250 15.07 -23.93 9.11
N GLU A 251 14.12 -23.05 9.43
CA GLU A 251 14.42 -21.67 9.86
C GLU A 251 13.96 -21.35 11.28
N ASN A 252 13.46 -22.34 12.02
CA ASN A 252 12.94 -22.18 13.39
C ASN A 252 11.92 -21.04 13.54
N TYR A 253 11.05 -20.85 12.55
CA TYR A 253 9.83 -20.07 12.73
C TYR A 253 8.85 -20.82 13.60
N PHE A 254 8.03 -20.08 14.32
CA PHE A 254 6.86 -20.63 14.99
C PHE A 254 5.65 -19.73 14.77
N GLY A 255 4.47 -20.33 14.73
CA GLY A 255 3.24 -19.63 14.39
C GLY A 255 2.03 -20.53 14.42
N LYS A 256 0.90 -19.99 13.99
CA LYS A 256 -0.36 -20.73 13.89
C LYS A 256 -0.66 -21.08 12.45
N VAL A 257 -1.17 -22.29 12.24
CA VAL A 257 -1.69 -22.71 10.94
C VAL A 257 -2.99 -21.96 10.66
N LEU A 258 -2.99 -21.18 9.58
CA LEU A 258 -4.14 -20.38 9.19
C LEU A 258 -4.99 -21.09 8.12
N GLU A 259 -4.32 -21.77 7.18
CA GLU A 259 -4.97 -22.54 6.13
C GLU A 259 -4.06 -23.71 5.70
N ILE A 260 -4.65 -24.77 5.16
CA ILE A 260 -3.96 -25.92 4.59
C ILE A 260 -4.43 -26.09 3.14
N ASP A 261 -3.50 -26.37 2.23
CA ASP A 261 -3.78 -26.61 0.81
C ASP A 261 -4.75 -27.78 0.63
N ALA A 262 -5.52 -27.77 -0.46
CA ALA A 262 -6.52 -28.79 -0.77
C ALA A 262 -5.92 -30.20 -0.86
N ASP A 263 -4.65 -30.31 -1.29
CA ASP A 263 -3.92 -31.58 -1.34
C ASP A 263 -3.20 -31.94 -0.02
N GLY A 264 -3.20 -31.04 0.95
CA GLY A 264 -2.52 -31.20 2.24
C GLY A 264 -0.99 -31.16 2.15
N SER A 265 -0.40 -30.64 1.07
CA SER A 265 1.05 -30.58 0.89
C SER A 265 1.69 -29.33 1.50
N LYS A 266 0.92 -28.25 1.65
CA LYS A 266 1.38 -26.96 2.17
C LYS A 266 0.43 -26.40 3.24
N ALA A 267 0.98 -25.58 4.11
CA ALA A 267 0.23 -24.79 5.08
C ALA A 267 0.65 -23.33 5.00
N LEU A 268 -0.35 -22.44 5.12
CA LEU A 268 -0.15 -21.02 5.36
C LEU A 268 -0.06 -20.81 6.86
N ILE A 269 1.04 -20.23 7.31
CA ILE A 269 1.34 -20.03 8.73
C ILE A 269 1.40 -18.53 9.00
N GLY A 270 0.65 -18.08 10.00
CA GLY A 270 0.82 -16.77 10.61
C GLY A 270 2.00 -16.83 11.57
N VAL A 271 3.18 -16.44 11.08
CA VAL A 271 4.43 -16.49 11.83
C VAL A 271 4.36 -15.47 12.95
N LYS A 272 4.65 -15.90 14.17
CA LYS A 272 4.69 -15.04 15.36
C LYS A 272 6.10 -14.67 15.80
N GLY A 273 7.07 -15.47 15.37
CA GLY A 273 8.47 -15.11 15.53
C GLY A 273 9.39 -16.13 14.93
N GLN A 274 10.67 -15.76 14.92
CA GLN A 274 11.76 -16.64 14.58
C GLN A 274 12.66 -16.82 15.80
N ALA A 275 12.89 -18.06 16.20
CA ALA A 275 13.77 -18.34 17.33
C ALA A 275 15.23 -18.08 16.95
N LYS A 276 15.93 -17.41 17.86
CA LYS A 276 17.31 -16.96 17.81
C LYS A 276 18.00 -17.27 19.15
N ARG A 277 19.31 -17.08 19.18
CA ARG A 277 20.08 -17.05 20.42
C ARG A 277 20.91 -15.77 20.49
N GLU A 278 21.01 -15.18 21.67
CA GLU A 278 22.03 -14.17 21.94
C GLU A 278 23.34 -14.87 22.33
N GLN A 279 24.44 -14.50 21.66
CA GLN A 279 25.77 -14.92 22.02
C GLN A 279 26.72 -13.72 21.89
N GLU A 280 27.33 -13.32 23.01
CA GLU A 280 28.28 -12.19 23.06
C GLU A 280 27.69 -10.86 22.54
N GLY A 281 26.40 -10.62 22.78
CA GLY A 281 25.70 -9.41 22.33
C GLY A 281 25.26 -9.44 20.85
N ALA A 282 25.45 -10.56 20.16
CA ALA A 282 24.96 -10.77 18.79
C ALA A 282 23.76 -11.72 18.78
N ILE A 283 22.74 -11.38 17.99
CA ILE A 283 21.58 -12.24 17.72
C ILE A 283 21.95 -13.17 16.56
N LEU A 284 21.96 -14.48 16.81
CA LEU A 284 22.33 -15.50 15.85
C LEU A 284 21.18 -16.46 15.57
N ASP A 285 21.16 -17.00 14.35
CA ASP A 285 20.23 -18.04 13.95
C ASP A 285 20.52 -19.34 14.71
N LEU A 286 19.46 -20.02 15.14
CA LEU A 286 19.55 -21.35 15.71
C LEU A 286 19.73 -22.39 14.60
N THR A 287 20.35 -23.52 14.95
CA THR A 287 20.44 -24.67 14.05
C THR A 287 19.05 -25.14 13.64
N ALA A 288 18.88 -25.55 12.38
CA ALA A 288 17.62 -26.13 11.90
C ALA A 288 17.12 -27.25 12.84
N GLY A 289 15.82 -27.26 13.11
CA GLY A 289 15.14 -28.22 13.98
C GLY A 289 15.21 -27.91 15.47
N TYR A 290 15.92 -26.86 15.90
CA TYR A 290 16.12 -26.56 17.33
C TYR A 290 14.83 -26.48 18.13
N LEU A 291 13.80 -25.81 17.59
CA LEU A 291 12.50 -25.68 18.27
C LEU A 291 11.76 -27.00 18.47
N ILE A 292 12.05 -28.00 17.64
CA ILE A 292 11.35 -29.28 17.62
C ILE A 292 12.15 -30.32 18.43
N ASP A 293 13.48 -30.30 18.31
CA ASP A 293 14.35 -31.32 18.88
C ASP A 293 14.76 -31.02 20.33
N GLN A 294 14.98 -29.75 20.68
CA GLN A 294 15.61 -29.40 21.95
C GLN A 294 14.68 -28.74 22.97
N GLY A 295 13.63 -28.03 22.53
CA GLY A 295 12.65 -27.39 23.42
C GLY A 295 13.27 -26.49 24.52
N GLY A 296 14.48 -25.98 24.28
CA GLY A 296 15.28 -25.26 25.27
C GLY A 296 14.96 -23.77 25.36
N HIS A 297 15.73 -23.03 26.16
CA HIS A 297 15.66 -21.57 26.16
C HIS A 297 16.14 -21.01 24.82
N PHE A 298 15.34 -20.12 24.24
CA PHE A 298 15.67 -19.34 23.06
C PHE A 298 15.14 -17.92 23.24
N GLU A 299 15.71 -17.00 22.50
CA GLU A 299 15.13 -15.68 22.27
C GLU A 299 14.42 -15.70 20.92
N TYR A 300 13.55 -14.74 20.65
CA TYR A 300 12.93 -14.67 19.34
C TYR A 300 12.81 -13.24 18.85
N VAL A 301 12.86 -13.10 17.53
CA VAL A 301 12.50 -11.87 16.86
C VAL A 301 11.00 -11.97 16.57
N GLU A 302 10.22 -11.05 17.13
CA GLU A 302 8.80 -10.93 16.81
C GLU A 302 8.62 -10.64 15.33
N MET A 303 7.69 -11.38 14.73
CA MET A 303 7.32 -11.22 13.33
C MET A 303 5.80 -11.22 13.25
N ASP A 304 5.25 -10.44 12.32
CA ASP A 304 3.83 -10.43 12.01
C ASP A 304 3.67 -10.53 10.50
N GLU A 305 4.12 -11.67 9.97
CA GLU A 305 4.07 -12.00 8.55
C GLU A 305 3.41 -13.37 8.34
N MET A 306 2.97 -13.62 7.11
CA MET A 306 2.47 -14.92 6.72
C MET A 306 3.45 -15.58 5.76
N LYS A 307 3.68 -16.89 5.97
CA LYS A 307 4.58 -17.68 5.14
C LYS A 307 3.94 -19.03 4.81
N VAL A 308 4.19 -19.48 3.59
CA VAL A 308 3.77 -20.80 3.13
C VAL A 308 4.90 -21.78 3.38
N PHE A 309 4.63 -22.84 4.13
CA PHE A 309 5.58 -23.91 4.38
C PHE A 309 5.04 -25.23 3.82
N SER A 310 5.96 -26.12 3.48
CA SER A 310 5.62 -27.50 3.19
C SER A 310 5.19 -28.20 4.48
N ILE A 311 4.15 -29.04 4.44
CA ILE A 311 3.71 -29.80 5.63
C ILE A 311 4.85 -30.69 6.17
N VAL A 312 5.75 -31.17 5.31
CA VAL A 312 6.92 -31.96 5.75
C VAL A 312 8.00 -31.12 6.43
N ASP A 313 7.94 -29.79 6.32
CA ASP A 313 8.89 -28.86 6.95
C ASP A 313 8.35 -28.28 8.26
N ILE A 314 7.17 -28.71 8.73
CA ILE A 314 6.58 -28.23 9.98
C ILE A 314 6.22 -29.39 10.92
N ALA A 315 6.21 -29.10 12.22
CA ALA A 315 5.72 -29.99 13.25
C ALA A 315 5.05 -29.22 14.38
N HIS A 316 4.22 -29.91 15.16
CA HIS A 316 3.71 -29.38 16.43
C HIS A 316 4.86 -29.03 17.36
N CYS A 317 4.75 -27.92 18.05
CA CYS A 317 5.71 -27.53 19.06
C CYS A 317 5.02 -26.82 20.22
N ASP A 318 5.58 -27.02 21.42
CA ASP A 318 5.15 -26.32 22.63
C ASP A 318 6.09 -25.14 22.87
N VAL A 319 5.75 -23.99 22.29
CA VAL A 319 6.44 -22.73 22.61
C VAL A 319 5.90 -22.23 23.95
N ILE A 320 6.47 -22.73 25.04
CA ILE A 320 6.15 -22.28 26.39
C ILE A 320 6.81 -20.92 26.59
N LYS A 321 5.99 -19.88 26.78
CA LYS A 321 6.44 -18.54 27.21
C LYS A 321 6.97 -18.56 28.64
#